data_AF-A0A0B1SVJ0-F1
#
_entry.id   AF-A0A0B1SVJ0-F1
#
_cell.length_a   1.000
_cell.length_b   1.000
_cell.length_c   1.000
_cell.angle_alpha   90.00
_cell.angle_beta   90.00
_cell.angle_gamma   90.00
#
_symmetry.space_group_name_H-M   'P 1'
#
loop_
_entity.id
_entity.type
_entity.pdbx_description
1 polymer ?
#
loop_
_entity_poly.entity_id
_entity_poly.type
_entity_poly.pdbx_seq_one_letter_code
_entity_poly.pdbx_strand_id
1 'polypeptide(L)'
;MLRDGTWEEYVKQMAKNRQQNSRPVVGKFSDIYLHPVNNFADTLYVANITLGTPDQLFRVVLVTGSSVFWVPDATCGRPKKPGCEQSECDQGLVCHIMCPKQECCADPNDLDDPNADPCEGKTLFNSSISTTYRRLKRAWQTRYGTGIAEGFAGVDVLKFGEPALGSHRLTMTDVEFGQASFLDKYNGKVW
;
A
#
# COMPACT_ATOMS: atom_id res chain seq x y z
N MET A 1 23.98 -12.37 0.81
CA MET A 1 24.56 -11.47 -0.22
C MET A 1 25.95 -10.96 0.13
N LEU A 2 26.15 -10.18 1.21
CA LEU A 2 27.49 -9.70 1.59
C LEU A 2 28.46 -10.84 1.94
N ARG A 3 28.00 -11.85 2.69
CA ARG A 3 28.80 -13.03 3.04
C ARG A 3 29.02 -14.00 1.88
N ASP A 4 28.09 -14.01 0.93
CA ASP A 4 28.09 -14.94 -0.21
C ASP A 4 28.79 -14.34 -1.45
N GLY A 5 29.35 -13.13 -1.33
CA GLY A 5 30.05 -12.43 -2.42
C GLY A 5 29.16 -11.88 -3.54
N THR A 6 27.82 -12.01 -3.44
CA THR A 6 26.88 -11.64 -4.51
C THR A 6 26.41 -10.18 -4.47
N TRP A 7 26.82 -9.41 -3.45
CA TRP A 7 26.35 -8.02 -3.25
C TRP A 7 26.73 -7.07 -4.39
N GLU A 8 27.95 -7.18 -4.92
CA GLU A 8 28.41 -6.29 -5.98
C GLU A 8 27.60 -6.46 -7.28
N GLU A 9 27.31 -7.71 -7.65
CA GLU A 9 26.46 -8.06 -8.79
C GLU A 9 25.04 -7.50 -8.61
N TYR A 10 24.47 -7.68 -7.40
CA TYR A 10 23.16 -7.18 -7.05
C TYR A 10 23.05 -5.65 -7.13
N VAL A 11 24.04 -4.91 -6.61
CA VAL A 11 24.09 -3.44 -6.70
C VAL A 11 24.22 -2.97 -8.15
N LYS A 12 25.03 -3.65 -8.97
CA LYS A 12 25.14 -3.36 -10.42
C LYS A 12 23.80 -3.57 -11.13
N GLN A 13 23.07 -4.64 -10.81
CA GLN A 13 21.73 -4.89 -11.37
C GLN A 13 20.72 -3.84 -10.91
N MET A 14 20.69 -3.47 -9.63
CA MET A 14 19.82 -2.41 -9.13
C MET A 14 20.06 -1.07 -9.84
N ALA A 15 21.33 -0.70 -10.06
CA ALA A 15 21.67 0.52 -10.79
C ALA A 15 21.15 0.51 -12.24
N LYS A 16 21.28 -0.62 -12.94
CA LYS A 16 20.73 -0.79 -14.30
C LYS A 16 19.21 -0.64 -14.32
N ASN A 17 18.51 -1.31 -13.40
CA ASN A 17 17.04 -1.24 -13.32
C ASN A 17 16.55 0.19 -13.04
N ARG A 18 17.26 0.97 -12.21
CA ARG A 18 16.94 2.39 -11.95
C ARG A 18 17.08 3.26 -13.19
N GLN A 19 18.12 3.04 -13.99
CA GLN A 19 18.33 3.80 -15.23
C GLN A 19 17.29 3.44 -16.31
N GLN A 20 16.78 2.21 -16.31
CA GLN A 20 15.73 1.78 -17.24
C GLN A 20 14.33 2.25 -16.81
N ASN A 21 14.05 2.28 -15.50
CA ASN A 21 12.75 2.72 -14.96
C ASN A 21 12.66 4.24 -14.75
N SER A 22 13.74 4.99 -14.94
CA SER A 22 13.66 6.45 -14.97
C SER A 22 12.93 6.85 -16.24
N ARG A 23 11.65 7.22 -16.11
CA ARG A 23 10.89 7.81 -17.21
C ARG A 23 11.70 8.97 -17.78
N PRO A 24 11.99 9.00 -19.10
CA PRO A 24 12.54 10.20 -19.69
C PRO A 24 11.53 11.32 -19.45
N VAL A 25 11.93 12.35 -18.70
CA VAL A 25 11.19 13.60 -18.65
C VAL A 25 11.30 14.19 -20.05
N VAL A 26 10.33 13.88 -20.91
CA VAL A 26 10.27 14.45 -22.27
C VAL A 26 9.83 15.90 -22.12
N GLY A 27 10.81 16.77 -21.92
CA GLY A 27 10.68 18.21 -21.91
C GLY A 27 12.06 18.83 -22.07
N LYS A 28 12.21 19.77 -23.02
CA LYS A 28 13.41 20.60 -23.16
C LYS A 28 13.50 21.53 -21.94
N PHE A 29 13.99 21.02 -20.83
CA PHE A 29 14.51 21.82 -19.73
C PHE A 29 16.03 21.61 -19.76
N SER A 30 16.75 22.62 -20.24
CA SER A 30 18.21 22.60 -20.40
C SER A 30 18.99 22.40 -19.10
N ASP A 31 18.32 22.42 -17.94
CA ASP A 31 18.97 22.49 -16.64
C ASP A 31 18.36 21.50 -15.61
N ILE A 32 17.93 20.31 -16.05
CA ILE A 32 17.61 19.22 -15.11
C ILE A 32 18.90 18.49 -14.74
N TYR A 33 19.46 18.80 -13.56
CA TYR A 33 20.52 18.00 -12.96
C TYR A 33 19.91 16.76 -12.29
N LEU A 34 20.04 15.58 -12.92
CA LEU A 34 19.62 14.31 -12.35
C LEU A 34 20.56 13.93 -11.19
N HIS A 35 20.10 14.12 -9.95
CA HIS A 35 20.84 13.68 -8.77
C HIS A 35 20.50 12.21 -8.46
N PRO A 36 21.48 11.28 -8.48
CA PRO A 36 21.23 9.89 -8.15
C PRO A 36 20.99 9.74 -6.65
N VAL A 37 19.78 9.32 -6.27
CA VAL A 37 19.48 8.95 -4.89
C VAL A 37 19.90 7.50 -4.66
N ASN A 38 20.78 7.28 -3.69
CA ASN A 38 21.19 5.94 -3.30
C ASN A 38 20.10 5.26 -2.46
N ASN A 39 19.40 4.29 -3.05
CA ASN A 39 18.58 3.33 -2.33
C ASN A 39 19.43 2.06 -2.06
N PHE A 40 19.46 1.57 -0.82
CA PHE A 40 20.28 0.44 -0.37
C PHE A 40 19.43 -0.76 0.08
N ALA A 41 18.50 -1.16 -0.81
CA ALA A 41 17.45 -2.16 -0.56
C ALA A 41 16.39 -1.65 0.43
N ASP A 42 15.12 -1.77 0.01
CA ASP A 42 14.00 -1.31 0.82
C ASP A 42 13.74 -2.32 1.95
N THR A 43 13.77 -1.84 3.19
CA THR A 43 13.24 -2.59 4.33
C THR A 43 11.79 -2.23 4.49
N LEU A 44 10.94 -3.25 4.51
CA LEU A 44 9.51 -3.08 4.68
C LEU A 44 9.11 -3.28 6.15
N TYR A 45 8.59 -2.23 6.78
CA TYR A 45 7.92 -2.35 8.07
C TYR A 45 6.42 -2.49 7.85
N VAL A 46 5.88 -3.65 8.23
CA VAL A 46 4.43 -3.89 8.24
C VAL A 46 3.90 -3.84 9.66
N ALA A 47 2.70 -3.31 9.83
CA ALA A 47 2.01 -3.28 11.11
C ALA A 47 0.53 -3.63 10.93
N ASN A 48 -0.01 -4.38 11.88
CA ASN A 48 -1.45 -4.61 11.98
C ASN A 48 -2.08 -3.41 12.70
N ILE A 49 -3.14 -2.87 12.11
CA ILE A 49 -3.95 -1.81 12.68
C ILE A 49 -5.43 -2.17 12.54
N THR A 50 -6.28 -1.57 13.37
CA THR A 50 -7.72 -1.60 13.13
C THR A 50 -8.27 -0.19 12.97
N LEU A 51 -9.21 -0.02 12.05
CA LEU A 51 -9.88 1.24 11.78
C LEU A 51 -11.38 1.11 11.96
N GLY A 52 -11.99 2.08 12.62
CA GLY A 52 -13.44 2.15 12.79
C GLY A 52 -14.01 1.41 13.99
N THR A 53 -15.33 1.55 14.16
CA THR A 53 -16.12 0.90 15.22
C THR A 53 -17.39 0.27 14.62
N PRO A 54 -17.44 -1.05 14.40
CA PRO A 54 -16.49 -2.07 14.85
C PRO A 54 -15.16 -2.04 14.09
N ASP A 55 -14.15 -2.63 14.72
CA ASP A 55 -12.78 -2.69 14.21
C ASP A 55 -12.69 -3.43 12.87
N GLN A 56 -12.17 -2.76 11.84
CA GLN A 56 -11.79 -3.36 10.56
C GLN A 56 -10.28 -3.53 10.52
N LEU A 57 -9.78 -4.76 10.41
CA LEU A 57 -8.34 -5.08 10.44
C LEU A 57 -7.69 -4.75 9.09
N PHE A 58 -6.55 -4.06 9.15
CA PHE A 58 -5.68 -3.82 8.01
C PHE A 58 -4.25 -4.16 8.38
N ARG A 59 -3.48 -4.61 7.38
CA ARG A 59 -2.03 -4.63 7.47
C ARG A 59 -1.47 -3.51 6.60
N VAL A 60 -0.77 -2.58 7.23
CA VAL A 60 -0.28 -1.37 6.57
C VAL A 60 1.23 -1.36 6.50
N VAL A 61 1.74 -0.66 5.48
CA VAL A 61 3.16 -0.38 5.32
C VAL A 61 3.49 0.94 5.99
N LEU A 62 4.47 0.92 6.88
CA LEU A 62 5.02 2.11 7.51
C LEU A 62 6.15 2.65 6.65
N VAL A 63 5.92 3.81 6.02
CA VAL A 63 6.92 4.52 5.23
C VAL A 63 7.33 5.81 5.93
N THR A 64 8.62 6.12 5.94
CA THR A 64 9.14 7.42 6.41
C THR A 64 9.09 8.49 5.33
N GLY A 65 8.84 8.10 4.07
CA GLY A 65 8.85 8.99 2.90
C GLY A 65 7.54 9.73 2.61
N SER A 66 6.49 9.56 3.43
CA SER A 66 5.23 10.30 3.28
C SER A 66 4.56 10.55 4.62
N SER A 67 3.85 11.67 4.75
CA SER A 67 3.06 12.01 5.95
C SER A 67 1.58 11.60 5.85
N VAL A 68 1.18 10.89 4.79
CA VAL A 68 -0.23 10.57 4.51
C VAL A 68 -0.50 9.12 4.89
N PHE A 69 -1.41 8.92 5.86
CA PHE A 69 -2.02 7.63 6.12
C PHE A 69 -3.29 7.48 5.26
N TRP A 70 -3.43 6.35 4.57
CA TRP A 70 -4.59 6.05 3.74
C TRP A 70 -4.83 4.54 3.64
N VAL A 71 -6.07 4.17 3.32
CA VAL A 71 -6.51 2.79 3.05
C VAL A 71 -7.41 2.77 1.80
N PRO A 72 -7.50 1.65 1.06
CA PRO A 72 -8.46 1.49 -0.03
C PRO A 72 -9.89 1.63 0.49
N ASP A 73 -10.72 2.41 -0.21
CA ASP A 73 -12.14 2.56 0.11
C ASP A 73 -12.97 1.39 -0.44
N ALA A 74 -14.10 1.08 0.18
CA ALA A 74 -15.06 0.10 -0.32
C ALA A 74 -15.59 0.40 -1.73
N THR A 75 -15.51 1.65 -2.21
CA THR A 75 -15.86 2.01 -3.59
C THR A 75 -14.70 1.85 -4.59
N CYS A 76 -13.50 1.47 -4.15
CA CYS A 76 -12.33 1.42 -5.03
C CYS A 76 -12.30 0.19 -5.94
N GLY A 77 -12.63 -0.98 -5.40
CA GLY A 77 -12.60 -2.27 -6.10
C GLY A 77 -13.60 -3.25 -5.49
N ARG A 78 -13.54 -4.53 -5.87
CA ARG A 78 -14.47 -5.53 -5.30
C ARG A 78 -13.89 -6.20 -4.06
N PRO A 79 -14.77 -6.70 -3.16
CA PRO A 79 -14.35 -7.47 -2.00
C PRO A 79 -13.62 -8.76 -2.38
N LYS A 80 -12.81 -9.26 -1.45
CA LYS A 80 -12.10 -10.53 -1.61
C LYS A 80 -13.04 -11.73 -1.74
N LYS A 81 -12.51 -12.80 -2.33
CA LYS A 81 -13.15 -14.12 -2.36
C LYS A 81 -13.39 -14.63 -0.94
N PRO A 82 -14.49 -15.36 -0.69
CA PRO A 82 -14.71 -16.02 0.60
C PRO A 82 -13.55 -16.94 0.97
N GLY A 83 -13.07 -16.85 2.21
CA GLY A 83 -11.92 -17.61 2.72
C GLY A 83 -10.55 -16.96 2.49
N CYS A 84 -10.50 -15.78 1.87
CA CYS A 84 -9.28 -15.00 1.58
C CYS A 84 -9.27 -13.64 2.30
N GLU A 85 -10.12 -13.42 3.30
CA GLU A 85 -10.40 -12.11 3.90
C GLU A 85 -9.21 -11.48 4.64
N GLN A 86 -8.22 -12.30 5.01
CA GLN A 86 -7.04 -11.86 5.75
C GLN A 86 -6.26 -10.81 4.96
N SER A 87 -5.89 -9.69 5.60
CA SER A 87 -5.13 -8.60 4.97
C SER A 87 -3.76 -9.03 4.47
N GLU A 88 -3.21 -10.15 4.96
CA GLU A 88 -1.98 -10.70 4.43
C GLU A 88 -2.09 -11.33 3.05
N CYS A 89 -3.32 -11.56 2.61
CA CYS A 89 -3.68 -12.03 1.28
C CYS A 89 -4.20 -10.90 0.38
N ASP A 90 -3.87 -9.65 0.68
CA ASP A 90 -4.06 -8.52 -0.24
C ASP A 90 -3.25 -8.74 -1.52
N GLN A 91 -3.90 -8.61 -2.68
CA GLN A 91 -3.28 -8.87 -3.98
C GLN A 91 -2.01 -8.06 -4.21
N GLY A 92 -1.01 -8.65 -4.86
CA GLY A 92 0.29 -8.04 -5.09
C GLY A 92 1.41 -8.97 -4.68
N LEU A 93 2.65 -8.50 -4.79
CA LEU A 93 3.83 -9.30 -4.46
C LEU A 93 3.81 -9.81 -3.00
N VAL A 94 3.28 -9.00 -2.07
CA VAL A 94 3.19 -9.37 -0.65
C VAL A 94 2.26 -10.56 -0.42
N CYS A 95 1.22 -10.76 -1.25
CA CYS A 95 0.34 -11.93 -1.14
C CYS A 95 1.15 -13.22 -1.22
N HIS A 96 2.00 -13.36 -2.24
CA HIS A 96 2.77 -14.58 -2.45
C HIS A 96 3.81 -14.84 -1.36
N ILE A 97 4.23 -13.80 -0.65
CA ILE A 97 5.23 -13.92 0.41
C ILE A 97 4.58 -14.24 1.75
N MET A 98 3.44 -13.61 2.05
CA MET A 98 2.89 -13.58 3.40
C MET A 98 1.53 -14.29 3.54
N CYS A 99 0.80 -14.52 2.45
CA CYS A 99 -0.49 -15.19 2.52
C CYS A 99 -0.31 -16.70 2.75
N PRO A 100 -0.95 -17.30 3.76
CA PRO A 100 -0.87 -18.74 3.99
C PRO A 100 -1.59 -19.54 2.91
N LYS A 101 -2.58 -18.95 2.23
CA LYS A 101 -3.39 -19.55 1.17
C LYS A 101 -3.02 -18.99 -0.20
N GLN A 102 -2.09 -19.64 -0.88
CA GLN A 102 -1.62 -19.15 -2.18
C GLN A 102 -2.72 -19.14 -3.25
N GLU A 103 -3.78 -19.96 -3.11
CA GLU A 103 -4.97 -19.92 -3.96
C GLU A 103 -5.76 -18.59 -3.88
N CYS A 104 -5.49 -17.78 -2.85
CA CYS A 104 -6.04 -16.44 -2.71
C CYS A 104 -5.31 -15.41 -3.57
N CYS A 105 -4.07 -15.66 -3.98
CA CYS A 105 -3.26 -14.73 -4.73
C CYS A 105 -3.51 -14.85 -6.24
N ALA A 106 -3.56 -13.71 -6.93
CA ALA A 106 -3.61 -13.63 -8.38
C ALA A 106 -2.34 -14.22 -8.99
N ASP A 107 -2.39 -14.62 -10.26
CA ASP A 107 -1.18 -15.06 -10.94
C ASP A 107 -0.17 -13.89 -11.00
N PRO A 108 1.12 -14.10 -10.68
CA PRO A 108 2.12 -13.04 -10.80
C PRO A 108 2.18 -12.39 -12.19
N ASN A 109 1.81 -13.12 -13.25
CA ASN A 109 1.74 -12.59 -14.61
C ASN A 109 0.56 -11.63 -14.81
N ASP A 110 -0.50 -11.77 -14.03
CA ASP A 110 -1.67 -10.88 -14.06
C ASP A 110 -1.41 -9.58 -13.30
N LEU A 111 -0.40 -9.54 -12.41
CA LEU A 111 0.02 -8.31 -11.72
C LEU A 111 0.53 -7.23 -12.70
N ASP A 112 0.90 -7.62 -13.91
CA ASP A 112 1.36 -6.71 -14.96
C ASP A 112 0.26 -6.31 -15.97
N ASP A 113 -0.96 -6.83 -15.85
CA ASP A 113 -2.07 -6.50 -16.75
C ASP A 113 -2.41 -5.00 -16.69
N PRO A 114 -2.34 -4.26 -17.81
CA PRO A 114 -2.70 -2.84 -17.85
C PRO A 114 -4.17 -2.55 -17.54
N ASN A 115 -5.05 -3.56 -17.59
CA ASN A 115 -6.48 -3.44 -17.31
C ASN A 115 -6.86 -3.95 -15.91
N ALA A 116 -5.92 -4.48 -15.13
CA ALA A 116 -6.19 -4.94 -13.77
C ALA A 116 -6.62 -3.77 -12.88
N ASP A 117 -7.70 -3.98 -12.12
CA ASP A 117 -8.12 -3.06 -11.08
C ASP A 117 -7.17 -3.20 -9.88
N PRO A 118 -6.38 -2.17 -9.54
CA PRO A 118 -5.39 -2.25 -8.48
C PRO A 118 -6.01 -2.24 -7.09
N CYS A 119 -7.33 -2.10 -6.95
CA CYS A 119 -8.06 -2.28 -5.70
C CYS A 119 -8.69 -3.68 -5.56
N GLU A 120 -8.75 -4.46 -6.63
CA GLU A 120 -9.34 -5.79 -6.62
C GLU A 120 -8.59 -6.72 -5.66
N GLY A 121 -9.36 -7.41 -4.81
CA GLY A 121 -8.80 -8.40 -3.90
C GLY A 121 -7.95 -7.82 -2.77
N LYS A 122 -8.09 -6.52 -2.47
CA LYS A 122 -7.54 -5.89 -1.26
C LYS A 122 -8.58 -5.82 -0.14
N THR A 123 -8.11 -5.68 1.09
CA THR A 123 -8.98 -5.32 2.20
C THR A 123 -9.41 -3.87 2.00
N LEU A 124 -10.71 -3.64 1.90
CA LEU A 124 -11.32 -2.34 1.65
C LEU A 124 -11.99 -1.81 2.90
N PHE A 125 -11.84 -0.51 3.18
CA PHE A 125 -12.49 0.16 4.28
C PHE A 125 -13.95 0.46 3.98
N ASN A 126 -14.84 -0.10 4.78
CA ASN A 126 -16.26 0.15 4.71
C ASN A 126 -16.66 1.19 5.76
N SER A 127 -16.78 2.44 5.33
CA SER A 127 -17.19 3.52 6.23
C SER A 127 -18.62 3.35 6.76
N SER A 128 -19.50 2.66 6.01
CA SER A 128 -20.93 2.55 6.34
C SER A 128 -21.20 1.66 7.55
N ILE A 129 -20.26 0.78 7.89
CA ILE A 129 -20.37 -0.07 9.09
C ILE A 129 -19.73 0.58 10.32
N SER A 130 -18.90 1.61 10.15
CA SER A 130 -18.24 2.29 11.26
C SER A 130 -19.12 3.37 11.86
N THR A 131 -19.53 3.19 13.11
CA THR A 131 -20.32 4.13 13.90
C THR A 131 -19.55 5.38 14.34
N THR A 132 -18.22 5.32 14.35
CA THR A 132 -17.34 6.45 14.74
C THR A 132 -16.82 7.25 13.55
N TYR A 133 -17.05 6.76 12.34
CA TYR A 133 -16.59 7.39 11.11
C TYR A 133 -17.24 8.75 10.87
N ARG A 134 -16.43 9.73 10.45
CA ARG A 134 -16.90 11.03 9.97
C ARG A 134 -16.25 11.37 8.62
N ARG A 135 -17.07 11.55 7.59
CA ARG A 135 -16.60 12.00 6.27
C ARG A 135 -16.19 13.46 6.31
N LEU A 136 -15.01 13.77 5.76
CA LEU A 136 -14.56 15.14 5.58
C LEU A 136 -14.88 15.65 4.17
N LYS A 137 -15.09 16.96 4.03
CA LYS A 137 -15.36 17.63 2.74
C LYS A 137 -14.07 18.05 2.02
N ARG A 138 -13.06 17.17 1.99
CA ARG A 138 -11.83 17.42 1.22
C ARG A 138 -11.40 16.17 0.46
N ALA A 139 -10.88 16.40 -0.73
CA ALA A 139 -10.15 15.40 -1.48
C ALA A 139 -8.73 15.27 -0.92
N TRP A 140 -8.09 14.13 -1.17
CA TRP A 140 -6.66 13.94 -0.95
C TRP A 140 -6.07 13.20 -2.15
N GLN A 141 -4.78 13.43 -2.38
CA GLN A 141 -4.00 12.73 -3.39
C GLN A 141 -2.57 12.62 -2.89
N THR A 142 -1.93 11.50 -3.16
CA THR A 142 -0.48 11.33 -3.00
C THR A 142 0.11 10.74 -4.27
N ARG A 143 1.36 11.13 -4.57
CA ARG A 143 2.12 10.62 -5.70
C ARG A 143 3.40 9.97 -5.18
N TYR A 144 3.47 8.66 -5.30
CA TYR A 144 4.69 7.90 -5.11
C TYR A 144 5.46 7.82 -6.43
N GLY A 145 6.73 7.41 -6.37
CA GLY A 145 7.52 7.12 -7.58
C GLY A 145 6.90 6.02 -8.44
N THR A 146 6.10 5.14 -7.82
CA THR A 146 5.35 4.05 -8.44
C THR A 146 4.06 4.54 -9.10
N GLY A 147 3.26 5.38 -8.43
CA GLY A 147 1.98 5.83 -8.98
C GLY A 147 1.22 6.77 -8.06
N ILE A 148 -0.03 7.05 -8.42
CA ILE A 148 -0.93 7.95 -7.68
C ILE A 148 -1.91 7.13 -6.82
N ALA A 149 -2.25 7.63 -5.64
CA ALA A 149 -3.43 7.21 -4.91
C ALA A 149 -4.26 8.45 -4.57
N GLU A 150 -5.57 8.39 -4.76
CA GLU A 150 -6.46 9.54 -4.55
C GLU A 150 -7.86 9.13 -4.07
N GLY A 151 -8.54 10.10 -3.48
CA GLY A 151 -9.93 9.97 -3.07
C GLY A 151 -10.34 11.10 -2.13
N PHE A 152 -10.95 10.74 -1.00
CA PHE A 152 -11.48 11.69 -0.02
C PHE A 152 -11.02 11.39 1.40
N ALA A 153 -10.94 12.41 2.24
CA ALA A 153 -10.49 12.25 3.61
C ALA A 153 -11.65 11.84 4.54
N GLY A 154 -11.31 11.07 5.56
CA GLY A 154 -12.20 10.69 6.66
C GLY A 154 -11.50 10.85 8.00
N VAL A 155 -12.29 10.81 9.06
CA VAL A 155 -11.80 10.69 10.44
C VAL A 155 -12.43 9.46 11.05
N ASP A 156 -11.61 8.63 11.71
CA ASP A 156 -12.11 7.51 12.49
C ASP A 156 -11.13 7.11 13.60
N VAL A 157 -11.51 6.10 14.38
CA VAL A 157 -10.69 5.51 15.44
C VAL A 157 -9.67 4.57 14.84
N LEU A 158 -8.39 4.84 15.08
CA LEU A 158 -7.27 3.96 14.73
C LEU A 158 -6.76 3.28 16.00
N LYS A 159 -6.52 1.97 15.93
CA LYS A 159 -5.83 1.21 16.99
C LYS A 159 -4.68 0.41 16.41
N PHE A 160 -3.54 0.40 17.09
CA PHE A 160 -2.40 -0.44 16.71
C PHE A 160 -2.55 -1.84 17.31
N GLY A 161 -2.31 -2.86 16.48
CA GLY A 161 -2.39 -4.28 16.84
C GLY A 161 -3.78 -4.89 16.64
N GLU A 162 -3.80 -6.23 16.63
CA GLU A 162 -5.02 -7.02 16.51
C GLU A 162 -5.86 -7.02 17.80
N PRO A 163 -7.19 -7.17 17.71
CA PRO A 163 -8.03 -7.32 18.90
C PRO A 163 -7.72 -8.63 19.62
N ALA A 164 -6.86 -8.58 20.65
CA ALA A 164 -6.59 -9.72 21.52
C ALA A 164 -7.24 -9.52 22.90
N LEU A 165 -7.77 -10.60 23.47
CA LEU A 165 -8.44 -10.58 24.78
C LEU A 165 -7.49 -10.02 25.86
N GLY A 166 -7.92 -8.98 26.58
CA GLY A 166 -7.14 -8.35 27.65
C GLY A 166 -6.00 -7.44 27.19
N SER A 167 -5.85 -7.18 25.89
CA SER A 167 -4.79 -6.29 25.37
C SER A 167 -5.15 -4.80 25.51
N HIS A 168 -4.19 -3.99 25.98
CA HIS A 168 -4.26 -2.53 25.88
C HIS A 168 -3.60 -2.10 24.57
N ARG A 169 -4.43 -1.67 23.61
CA ARG A 169 -3.95 -1.19 22.31
C ARG A 169 -3.83 0.33 22.31
N LEU A 170 -2.74 0.82 21.73
CA LEU A 170 -2.60 2.26 21.44
C LEU A 170 -3.76 2.68 20.55
N THR A 171 -4.64 3.52 21.09
CA THR A 171 -5.89 3.94 20.48
C THR A 171 -5.86 5.44 20.25
N MET A 172 -6.20 5.86 19.03
CA MET A 172 -6.28 7.25 18.61
C MET A 172 -7.69 7.47 18.05
N THR A 173 -8.47 8.38 18.64
CA THR A 173 -9.91 8.49 18.36
C THR A 173 -10.28 9.39 17.19
N ASP A 174 -9.40 10.31 16.82
CA ASP A 174 -9.65 11.34 15.82
C ASP A 174 -8.53 11.35 14.77
N VAL A 175 -8.26 10.17 14.21
CA VAL A 175 -7.24 10.03 13.15
C VAL A 175 -7.85 10.38 11.82
N GLU A 176 -7.29 11.40 11.19
CA GLU A 176 -7.52 11.70 9.80
C GLU A 176 -6.76 10.72 8.89
N PHE A 177 -7.44 10.21 7.87
CA PHE A 177 -6.83 9.35 6.86
C PHE A 177 -7.49 9.52 5.50
N GLY A 178 -6.76 9.15 4.46
CA GLY A 178 -7.28 9.07 3.10
C GLY A 178 -8.06 7.77 2.87
N GLN A 179 -9.26 7.88 2.31
CA GLN A 179 -9.93 6.77 1.64
C GLN A 179 -9.60 6.85 0.16
N ALA A 180 -8.85 5.87 -0.34
CA ALA A 180 -8.48 5.79 -1.74
C ALA A 180 -9.66 5.21 -2.53
N SER A 181 -10.31 6.04 -3.34
CA SER A 181 -11.31 5.59 -4.31
C SER A 181 -10.69 5.25 -5.66
N PHE A 182 -9.40 5.55 -5.85
CA PHE A 182 -8.64 5.22 -7.03
C PHE A 182 -7.17 4.95 -6.67
N LEU A 183 -6.61 3.91 -7.29
CA LEU A 183 -5.18 3.56 -7.23
C LEU A 183 -4.63 3.41 -8.64
N ASP A 184 -3.47 4.01 -8.89
CA ASP A 184 -2.67 3.72 -10.09
C ASP A 184 -2.05 2.32 -9.97
N LYS A 185 -1.91 1.63 -11.11
CA LYS A 185 -1.56 0.21 -11.19
C LYS A 185 -0.36 -0.19 -10.35
N TYR A 186 0.68 0.63 -10.36
CA TYR A 186 1.93 0.31 -9.67
C TYR A 186 1.82 0.37 -8.14
N ASN A 187 0.84 1.09 -7.60
CA ASN A 187 0.58 1.09 -6.16
C ASN A 187 -0.13 -0.21 -5.71
N GLY A 188 -0.85 -0.89 -6.61
CA GLY A 188 -1.47 -2.19 -6.32
C GLY A 188 -0.58 -3.41 -6.62
N LYS A 189 0.58 -3.22 -7.27
CA LYS A 189 1.53 -4.32 -7.59
C LYS A 189 2.35 -4.77 -6.39
N VAL A 190 2.76 -3.81 -5.56
CA VAL A 190 3.64 -4.07 -4.42
C VAL A 190 2.82 -4.44 -3.18
N TRP A 191 1.71 -3.75 -2.99
CA TRP A 191 0.82 -3.79 -1.83
C TRP A 191 -0.57 -4.07 -2.30
#